data_AF-A0A8V0XUI5-F1
#
_entry.id   AF-A0A8V0XUI5-F1
#
_cell.length_a   1.000
_cell.length_b   1.000
_cell.length_c   1.000
_cell.angle_alpha   90.00
_cell.angle_beta   90.00
_cell.angle_gamma   90.00
#
_symmetry.space_group_name_H-M   'P 1'
#
loop_
_entity.id
_entity.type
_entity.pdbx_description
1 polymer ?
#
loop_
_entity_poly.entity_id
_entity_poly.type
_entity_poly.pdbx_seq_one_letter_code
_entity_poly.pdbx_strand_id
1 'polypeptide(L)' 'MSGPSAVSDPQHPARLLRALSSFREESRFCDAHLVLEGEEIPVQKNILAAASPYIRLKADVCPSLSVSLLPTACRVLL' A
#
# COMPACT_ATOMS: atom_id res chain seq x y z
N MET A 1 8.51 -22.48 32.23
CA MET A 1 7.77 -21.33 31.68
C MET A 1 7.90 -21.40 30.16
N SER A 2 6.92 -22.01 29.49
CA SER A 2 6.86 -22.07 28.03
C SER A 2 6.43 -20.70 27.53
N GLY A 3 7.35 -19.96 26.91
CA GLY A 3 7.01 -18.70 26.22
C GLY A 3 6.01 -18.95 25.09
N PRO A 4 5.33 -17.91 24.58
CA PRO A 4 4.38 -18.06 23.49
C PRO A 4 5.08 -18.75 22.31
N SER A 5 4.57 -19.93 21.92
CA SER A 5 5.04 -20.62 20.74
C SER A 5 4.64 -19.79 19.52
N ALA A 6 5.58 -19.01 18.99
CA ALA A 6 5.35 -18.21 17.80
C ALA A 6 5.05 -19.15 16.61
N VAL A 7 3.79 -19.15 16.17
CA VAL A 7 3.37 -19.85 14.96
C VAL A 7 3.62 -18.92 13.78
N SER A 8 4.57 -19.29 12.94
CA SER A 8 4.92 -18.54 11.72
C SER A 8 4.62 -19.38 10.49
N ASP A 9 3.73 -18.89 9.62
CA ASP A 9 3.52 -19.44 8.28
C ASP A 9 4.31 -18.59 7.27
N PRO A 10 5.38 -19.13 6.65
CA PRO A 10 6.19 -18.38 5.69
C PRO A 10 5.43 -17.99 4.41
N GLN A 11 4.32 -18.65 4.07
CA GLN A 11 3.50 -18.28 2.91
C GLN A 11 2.46 -17.22 3.20
N HIS A 12 2.17 -16.95 4.47
CA HIS A 12 1.13 -16.01 4.87
C HIS A 12 1.30 -14.62 4.25
N PRO A 13 2.51 -13.97 4.28
CA PRO A 13 2.68 -12.64 3.70
C PRO A 13 2.38 -12.59 2.19
N ALA A 14 2.79 -13.63 1.45
CA ALA A 14 2.57 -13.71 0.00
C ALA A 14 1.10 -13.96 -0.35
N ARG A 15 0.37 -14.72 0.47
CA ARG A 15 -1.09 -14.91 0.30
C ARG A 15 -1.85 -13.63 0.63
N LEU A 16 -1.47 -12.95 1.71
CA LEU A 16 -2.05 -11.67 2.11
C LEU A 16 -1.83 -10.61 1.03
N LEU A 17 -0.61 -10.46 0.52
CA LEU A 17 -0.31 -9.49 -0.54
C LEU A 17 -1.16 -9.74 -1.80
N ARG A 18 -1.32 -11.01 -2.21
CA ARG A 18 -2.18 -11.36 -3.35
C ARG A 18 -3.65 -10.97 -3.14
N ALA A 19 -4.19 -11.19 -1.94
CA ALA A 19 -5.56 -10.79 -1.62
C ALA A 19 -5.72 -9.25 -1.57
N LEU A 20 -4.72 -8.54 -1.05
CA LEU A 20 -4.73 -7.08 -1.05
C LEU A 20 -4.65 -6.51 -2.47
N SER A 21 -3.85 -7.12 -3.34
CA SER A 21 -3.79 -6.78 -4.76
C SER A 21 -5.12 -6.99 -5.48
N SER A 22 -5.84 -8.10 -5.23
CA SER A 22 -7.14 -8.32 -5.88
C SER A 22 -8.20 -7.30 -5.43
N PHE A 23 -8.15 -6.83 -4.19
CA PHE A 23 -9.04 -5.75 -3.73
C PHE A 23 -8.80 -4.43 -4.46
N ARG A 24 -7.56 -4.14 -4.85
CA ARG A 24 -7.23 -2.97 -5.68
C ARG A 24 -7.90 -3.05 -7.06
N GLU A 25 -7.84 -4.22 -7.70
CA GLU A 25 -8.48 -4.45 -9.01
C GLU A 25 -10.02 -4.34 -8.92
N GLU A 26 -10.60 -4.81 -7.82
CA GLU A 26 -12.05 -4.69 -7.54
C GLU A 26 -12.46 -3.29 -7.02
N SER A 27 -11.50 -2.36 -6.83
CA SER A 27 -11.71 -1.06 -6.18
C SER A 27 -12.36 -1.15 -4.78
N ARG A 28 -12.09 -2.24 -4.07
CA ARG A 28 -12.63 -2.53 -2.74
C ARG A 28 -11.61 -2.16 -1.67
N PHE A 29 -12.11 -1.62 -0.55
CA PHE A 29 -11.29 -1.20 0.58
C PHE A 29 -10.19 -0.18 0.23
N CYS A 30 -10.31 0.50 -0.92
CA CYS A 30 -9.43 1.61 -1.30
C CYS A 30 -9.92 2.88 -0.59
N ASP A 31 -9.00 3.58 0.08
CA ASP A 31 -9.26 4.76 0.90
C ASP A 31 -8.64 6.03 0.30
N ALA A 32 -7.96 5.89 -0.84
CA ALA A 32 -7.40 6.98 -1.61
C ALA A 32 -7.40 6.69 -3.11
N HIS A 33 -7.32 7.77 -3.88
CA HIS A 33 -6.98 7.72 -5.28
C HIS A 33 -5.61 8.36 -5.47
N LEU A 34 -4.77 7.64 -6.19
CA LEU A 34 -3.44 8.05 -6.55
C LEU A 34 -3.49 8.65 -7.95
N VAL A 35 -3.29 9.96 -8.06
CA VAL A 35 -3.34 10.64 -9.35
C VAL A 35 -1.95 10.68 -9.98
N LEU A 36 -1.79 10.00 -11.11
CA LEU A 36 -0.56 9.89 -11.90
C LEU A 36 -0.82 10.35 -13.32
N GLU A 37 -0.18 11.44 -13.75
CA GLU A 37 -0.29 11.97 -15.12
C GLU A 37 -1.75 12.22 -15.58
N GLY A 38 -2.67 12.44 -14.65
CA GLY A 38 -4.10 12.62 -14.92
C GLY A 38 -4.96 11.36 -14.78
N GLU A 39 -4.34 10.20 -14.60
CA GLU A 39 -5.04 8.93 -14.31
C GLU A 39 -5.22 8.73 -12.81
N GLU A 40 -6.41 8.31 -12.39
CA GLU A 40 -6.72 8.01 -10.99
C GLU A 40 -6.63 6.51 -10.73
N ILE A 41 -5.70 6.11 -9.86
CA ILE A 41 -5.53 4.72 -9.46
C ILE A 41 -6.07 4.55 -8.04
N PRO A 42 -7.08 3.69 -7.81
CA PRO A 42 -7.54 3.39 -6.47
C PRO A 42 -6.43 2.66 -5.69
N VAL A 43 -6.16 3.10 -4.47
CA VAL A 43 -5.08 2.56 -3.62
C VAL A 43 -5.49 2.51 -2.15
N GLN A 44 -4.70 1.75 -1.40
CA GLN A 44 -4.77 1.66 0.05
C GLN A 44 -3.60 2.44 0.67
N LYS A 45 -3.86 3.52 1.41
CA LYS A 45 -2.84 4.40 1.99
C LYS A 45 -1.87 3.64 2.89
N ASN A 46 -2.38 2.68 3.66
CA ASN A 46 -1.58 1.86 4.58
C ASN A 46 -0.57 0.97 3.85
N ILE A 47 -0.92 0.38 2.71
CA ILE A 47 -0.01 -0.46 1.91
C ILE A 47 1.06 0.41 1.26
N LEU A 48 0.68 1.55 0.69
CA LEU A 48 1.66 2.49 0.13
C LEU A 48 2.61 3.05 1.20
N ALA A 49 2.10 3.38 2.39
CA ALA A 49 2.91 3.81 3.51
C ALA A 49 3.83 2.68 4.03
N ALA A 50 3.35 1.43 4.02
CA ALA A 50 4.16 0.24 4.34
C ALA A 50 5.33 0.05 3.37
N ALA A 51 5.10 0.29 2.09
CA ALA A 51 6.07 0.06 1.04
C ALA A 51 6.99 1.25 0.75
N SER A 52 6.58 2.48 1.10
CA SER A 52 7.35 3.70 0.85
C SER A 52 7.35 4.63 2.07
N PRO A 53 8.51 4.83 2.72
CA PRO A 53 8.67 5.81 3.80
C PRO A 53 8.29 7.24 3.38
N TYR A 54 8.51 7.59 2.10
CA TYR A 54 8.13 8.89 1.55
C TYR A 54 6.61 9.07 1.51
N ILE A 55 5.88 8.05 1.04
CA ILE A 55 4.41 8.09 1.03
C ILE A 55 3.87 8.12 2.45
N ARG A 56 4.46 7.36 3.38
CA ARG A 56 4.06 7.39 4.79
C ARG A 56 4.08 8.82 5.36
N LEU A 57 5.20 9.51 5.19
CA LEU A 57 5.34 10.90 5.64
C LEU A 57 4.35 11.84 4.96
N LYS A 58 4.09 11.62 3.67
CA LYS A 58 3.19 12.47 2.87
C LYS A 58 1.71 12.24 3.18
N ALA A 59 1.33 10.99 3.46
CA ALA A 59 -0.03 10.57 3.77
C ALA A 59 -0.52 11.12 5.12
N ASP A 60 0.39 11.27 6.09
CA ASP A 60 0.07 11.87 7.39
C ASP A 60 -0.18 13.39 7.29
N VAL A 61 0.34 14.03 6.25
CA VAL A 61 0.33 15.50 6.10
C VAL A 61 -0.67 15.97 5.04
N CYS A 62 -1.18 15.08 4.17
CA CYS A 62 -2.02 15.49 3.04
C CYS A 62 -3.23 14.55 2.81
N PRO A 63 -4.47 15.06 2.85
CA PRO A 63 -5.66 14.25 2.61
C PRO A 63 -5.79 13.78 1.14
N SER A 64 -5.23 14.53 0.19
CA SER A 64 -5.19 14.22 -1.25
C SER A 64 -3.75 14.03 -1.74
N LEU A 65 -3.34 12.77 -1.91
CA LEU A 65 -1.97 12.42 -2.30
C LEU A 65 -1.77 12.64 -3.82
N SER A 66 -1.35 13.84 -4.24
CA SER A 66 -0.92 14.08 -5.63
C SER A 66 0.54 13.65 -5.82
N VAL A 67 0.79 12.78 -6.80
CA VAL A 67 2.04 12.00 -6.96
C VAL A 67 3.06 12.66 -7.87
N SER A 68 2.80 13.88 -8.35
CA SER A 68 3.73 14.64 -9.20
C SER A 68 5.13 14.85 -8.60
N LEU A 69 5.36 14.48 -7.34
CA LEU A 69 6.63 14.53 -6.62
C LEU A 69 7.17 13.16 -6.13
N LEU A 70 6.61 12.00 -6.50
CA LEU A 70 7.15 10.72 -6.02
C LEU A 70 8.36 10.25 -6.86
N PRO A 71 9.44 9.76 -6.22
CA PRO A 71 10.55 9.13 -6.91
C PRO A 71 10.11 7.87 -7.67
N THR A 72 10.80 7.54 -8.76
CA THR A 72 10.58 6.40 -9.66
C THR A 72 10.40 5.05 -8.95
N ALA A 73 10.93 4.88 -7.74
CA ALA A 73 10.74 3.67 -6.93
C ALA A 73 9.27 3.38 -6.61
N CYS A 74 8.41 4.39 -6.55
CA CYS A 74 6.98 4.20 -6.30
C CYS A 74 6.20 3.70 -7.53
N ARG A 75 6.76 3.79 -8.75
CA ARG A 75 6.18 3.13 -9.95
C ARG A 75 6.27 1.61 -9.89
N VAL A 76 7.20 1.04 -9.13
CA VAL A 76 7.38 -0.44 -9.04
C VAL A 76 6.32 -1.09 -8.15
N LEU A 77 5.66 -0.31 -7.29
CA LEU A 77 4.61 -0.78 -6.39
C LEU A 77 3.20 -0.71 -7.00
N LEU A 78 3.05 -0.12 -8.18
CA LEU A 78 1.77 0.11 -8.85
C LEU A 78 1.60 -0.74 -10.09
#